data_AF-A0A0F8ZJB1-F1
#
_entry.id   AF-A0A0F8ZJB1-F1
#
_cell.length_a   1.000
_cell.length_b   1.000
_cell.length_c   1.000
_cell.angle_alpha   90.00
_cell.angle_beta   90.00
_cell.angle_gamma   90.00
#
_symmetry.space_group_name_H-M   'P 1'
#
loop_
_entity.id
_entity.type
_entity.pdbx_description
1 polymer ?
#
loop_
_entity_poly.entity_id
_entity_poly.type
_entity_poly.pdbx_seq_one_letter_code
_entity_poly.pdbx_strand_id
1 'polypeptide(L)' 'GGSNWSSQNSGTSNFLINVDFVDANTGWAAGKNGTLLHTIDGGLNWTPQILLRTGIP' A
#
# COMPACT_ATOMS: atom_id res chain seq x y z
N GLY A 1 -4.50 -17.68 -11.17
CA GLY A 1 -3.99 -17.67 -9.78
C GLY A 1 -2.47 -17.72 -9.84
N GLY A 2 -1.78 -17.03 -8.92
CA GLY A 2 -0.31 -16.99 -8.89
C GLY A 2 0.31 -18.33 -8.48
N SER A 3 1.51 -18.62 -9.01
CA SER A 3 2.22 -19.89 -8.78
C SER A 3 2.79 -20.03 -7.37
N ASN A 4 3.05 -18.92 -6.68
CA ASN A 4 3.58 -18.85 -5.32
C ASN A 4 3.01 -17.64 -4.58
N TRP A 5 2.88 -17.75 -3.25
CA TRP A 5 2.44 -16.67 -2.37
C TRP A 5 3.42 -16.50 -1.23
N SER A 6 3.81 -15.27 -0.96
CA SER A 6 4.63 -14.89 0.19
C SER A 6 3.94 -13.76 0.95
N SER A 7 3.92 -13.85 2.28
CA SER A 7 3.36 -12.80 3.12
C SER A 7 4.21 -11.53 3.01
N GLN A 8 3.56 -10.40 2.75
CA GLN A 8 4.19 -9.08 2.74
C GLN A 8 3.82 -8.32 4.01
N ASN A 9 4.78 -7.60 4.58
CA ASN A 9 4.53 -6.74 5.73
C ASN A 9 3.91 -5.42 5.25
N SER A 10 2.71 -5.09 5.71
CA SER A 10 2.03 -3.84 5.38
C SER A 10 2.46 -2.65 6.24
N GLY A 11 3.18 -2.90 7.35
CA GLY A 11 3.55 -1.84 8.30
C GLY A 11 2.39 -1.29 9.12
N THR A 12 1.21 -1.94 9.11
CA THR A 12 0.04 -1.55 9.89
C THR A 12 -0.70 -2.74 10.47
N SER A 13 -1.34 -2.55 11.63
CA SER A 13 -2.27 -3.51 12.24
C SER A 13 -3.73 -3.24 11.86
N ASN A 14 -4.02 -2.15 11.13
CA ASN A 14 -5.37 -1.87 10.65
C ASN A 14 -5.78 -2.88 9.57
N PHE A 15 -7.05 -3.26 9.56
CA PHE A 15 -7.61 -4.10 8.52
C PHE A 15 -7.50 -3.41 7.15
N LEU A 16 -6.78 -4.03 6.22
CA LEU A 16 -6.78 -3.68 4.81
C LEU A 16 -7.99 -4.33 4.13
N ILE A 17 -8.71 -3.55 3.32
CA ILE A 17 -9.97 -3.95 2.67
C ILE A 17 -9.87 -3.95 1.15
N ASN A 18 -8.89 -3.24 0.58
CA ASN A 18 -8.69 -3.18 -0.85
C ASN A 18 -7.20 -3.01 -1.18
N VAL A 19 -6.80 -3.50 -2.35
CA VAL A 19 -5.50 -3.29 -2.98
C VAL A 19 -5.69 -3.12 -4.47
N ASP A 20 -5.04 -2.13 -5.07
CA ASP A 20 -5.09 -1.88 -6.50
C ASP A 20 -3.71 -1.45 -7.04
N PHE A 21 -3.42 -1.85 -8.27
CA PHE A 21 -2.12 -1.62 -8.93
C PHE A 21 -2.34 -0.98 -10.29
N VAL A 22 -1.69 0.16 -10.53
CA VAL A 22 -1.75 0.86 -11.84
C VAL A 22 -0.74 0.30 -12.82
N ASP A 23 0.33 -0.31 -12.31
CA ASP A 23 1.33 -1.06 -13.06
C ASP A 23 1.91 -2.18 -12.18
N ALA A 24 2.90 -2.92 -12.69
CA ALA A 24 3.49 -4.05 -11.96
C ALA A 24 4.19 -3.69 -10.64
N ASN A 25 4.58 -2.43 -10.47
CA ASN A 25 5.38 -1.93 -9.35
C ASN A 25 4.58 -0.97 -8.46
N THR A 26 3.72 -0.15 -9.05
CA THR A 26 3.03 0.95 -8.37
C THR A 26 1.61 0.56 -7.97
N GLY A 27 1.31 0.67 -6.67
CA GLY A 27 -0.01 0.30 -6.15
C GLY A 27 -0.33 0.88 -4.78
N TRP A 28 -1.60 0.76 -4.40
CA TRP A 28 -2.15 1.26 -3.14
C TRP A 28 -2.93 0.20 -2.41
N ALA A 29 -2.82 0.21 -1.08
CA ALA A 29 -3.67 -0.57 -0.19
C ALA A 29 -4.45 0.36 0.73
N ALA A 30 -5.77 0.17 0.79
CA ALA A 30 -6.67 0.95 1.63
C ALA A 30 -7.23 0.09 2.76
N GLY A 31 -7.42 0.68 3.93
CA GLY A 31 -7.88 0.00 5.13
C GLY A 31 -8.73 0.86 6.04
N LYS A 32 -9.12 0.29 7.17
CA LYS A 32 -9.87 0.99 8.23
C LYS A 32 -9.07 2.17 8.80
N ASN A 33 -9.77 3.06 9.50
CA ASN A 33 -9.17 4.21 10.20
C ASN A 33 -8.40 5.17 9.28
N GLY A 34 -8.84 5.31 8.02
CA GLY A 34 -8.17 6.17 7.04
C GLY A 34 -6.80 5.64 6.58
N THR A 35 -6.55 4.34 6.73
CA THR A 35 -5.28 3.73 6.31
C THR A 35 -5.18 3.76 4.78
N LEU A 36 -4.15 4.44 4.28
CA LEU A 36 -3.77 4.41 2.87
C LEU A 36 -2.26 4.15 2.80
N LEU A 37 -1.87 3.10 2.10
CA LEU A 37 -0.49 2.69 1.90
C LEU A 37 -0.16 2.73 0.41
N HIS A 38 1.08 3.05 0.08
CA HIS A 38 1.59 3.12 -1.29
C HIS A 38 2.89 2.30 -1.43
N THR A 39 3.01 1.59 -2.54
CA THR A 39 4.20 0.84 -2.95
C THR A 39 4.63 1.27 -4.35
N ILE A 40 5.94 1.18 -4.62
CA ILE A 40 6.57 1.40 -5.94
C ILE A 40 7.46 0.22 -6.35
N ASP A 41 7.37 -0.91 -5.64
CA ASP A 41 8.21 -2.09 -5.82
C ASP A 41 7.40 -3.40 -5.83
N GLY A 42 6.13 -3.33 -6.25
CA GLY A 42 5.27 -4.50 -6.41
C GLY A 42 4.72 -5.02 -5.08
N GLY A 43 4.72 -4.19 -4.04
CA GLY A 43 4.22 -4.53 -2.71
C GLY A 43 5.24 -5.21 -1.80
N LEU A 44 6.53 -5.16 -2.13
CA LEU A 44 7.60 -5.60 -1.24
C LEU A 44 7.73 -4.65 -0.04
N ASN A 45 7.56 -3.34 -0.27
CA ASN A 45 7.52 -2.32 0.76
C ASN A 45 6.27 -1.43 0.62
N TRP A 46 5.64 -1.13 1.76
CA TRP A 46 4.45 -0.28 1.84
C TRP A 46 4.72 0.93 2.72
N THR A 47 4.40 2.12 2.21
CA THR A 47 4.61 3.40 2.91
C THR A 47 3.27 4.08 3.20
N PRO A 48 2.98 4.51 4.44
CA PRO A 48 1.77 5.26 4.74
C PRO A 48 1.71 6.57 3.96
N GLN A 49 0.62 6.80 3.23
CA GLN A 49 0.31 8.09 2.65
C GLN A 49 -0.44 8.93 3.68
N ILE A 50 0.32 9.77 4.40
CA ILE A 50 -0.25 10.74 5.32
C ILE A 50 -0.51 12.03 4.53
N LEU A 51 -1.77 12.45 4.44
CA LEU A 51 -2.13 13.77 3.91
C LEU A 51 -1.75 14.84 4.93
N LEU A 52 -0.46 15.20 5.02
CA LEU A 52 -0.07 16.53 5.43
C LEU A 52 -0.13 17.38 4.16
N ARG A 53 -1.27 18.05 3.92
CA ARG A 53 -1.33 19.08 2.89
C ARG A 53 -0.42 20.23 3.32
N THR A 54 0.86 20.16 2.98
CA THR A 54 1.76 21.27 2.63
C THR A 54 3.17 20.71 2.37
N GLY A 55 3.60 20.73 1.11
CA GLY A 55 4.97 20.35 0.75
C GLY A 55 5.21 20.26 -0.75
N ILE A 56 4.61 21.17 -1.51
CA ILE A 56 5.04 21.46 -2.88
C ILE A 56 6.33 22.30 -2.73
N PRO A 57 7.46 21.98 -3.40
CA PRO A 57 8.47 22.99 -3.69
C PRO A 57 7.95 24.01 -4.70
#